data_AF-A0A9W4PH39-F1
#
_entry.id   AF-A0A9W4PH39-F1
#
_cell.length_a   1.000
_cell.length_b   1.000
_cell.length_c   1.000
_cell.angle_alpha   90.00
_cell.angle_beta   90.00
_cell.angle_gamma   90.00
#
_symmetry.space_group_name_H-M   'P 1'
#
loop_
_entity.id
_entity.type
_entity.pdbx_description
1 polymer ?
#
loop_
_entity_poly.entity_id
_entity_poly.type
_entity_poly.pdbx_seq_one_letter_code
_entity_poly.pdbx_strand_id
1 'polypeptide(L)'
;MNHIVHSSILHDIGKAEIPEGILYKPGPLSPYERKIIEMHPLMGSDILNKISREINNDVISSLEVAENILLHHHGKWDGTGYPHRLKGEDIPLEARIVAIVDVLMH
;
A
#
# COMPACT_ATOMS: atom_id res chain seq x y z
N MET A 1 4.16 9.00 -15.75
CA MET A 1 2.76 8.53 -15.66
C MET A 1 2.63 7.01 -15.81
N ASN A 2 3.21 6.38 -16.84
CA ASN A 2 3.09 4.91 -17.05
C ASN A 2 3.53 4.07 -15.84
N HIS A 3 4.54 4.50 -15.08
CA HIS A 3 5.00 3.81 -13.87
C HIS A 3 3.96 3.79 -12.76
N ILE A 4 3.18 4.86 -12.57
CA ILE A 4 2.14 4.92 -11.54
C ILE A 4 1.04 3.91 -11.86
N VAL A 5 0.60 3.82 -13.12
CA VAL A 5 -0.46 2.89 -13.54
C VAL A 5 -0.06 1.43 -13.31
N HIS A 6 1.16 1.04 -13.68
CA HIS A 6 1.63 -0.33 -13.47
C HIS A 6 1.83 -0.64 -11.98
N SER A 7 2.45 0.30 -11.24
CA SER A 7 2.74 0.10 -9.81
C SER A 7 1.49 0.19 -8.93
N SER A 8 0.47 0.94 -9.34
CA SER A 8 -0.79 1.05 -8.57
C SER A 8 -1.53 -0.27 -8.50
N ILE A 9 -1.34 -1.20 -9.44
CA ILE A 9 -1.95 -2.54 -9.35
C ILE A 9 -1.47 -3.30 -8.10
N LEU A 10 -0.27 -2.97 -7.61
CA LEU A 10 0.36 -3.65 -6.48
C LEU A 10 -0.03 -3.06 -5.12
N HIS A 11 -0.74 -1.92 -5.04
CA HIS A 11 -0.94 -1.18 -3.78
C HIS A 11 -1.45 -2.05 -2.61
N ASP A 12 -2.27 -3.05 -2.92
CA ASP A 12 -2.90 -3.96 -1.96
C ASP A 12 -2.26 -5.35 -1.87
N ILE A 13 -1.14 -5.62 -2.55
CA ILE A 13 -0.54 -6.98 -2.62
C ILE A 13 -0.24 -7.57 -1.24
N GLY A 14 0.05 -6.71 -0.25
CA GLY A 14 0.28 -7.13 1.13
C GLY A 14 -0.94 -7.74 1.83
N LYS A 15 -2.17 -7.56 1.29
CA LYS A 15 -3.37 -8.24 1.81
C LYS A 15 -3.25 -9.77 1.71
N ALA A 16 -2.37 -10.29 0.85
CA ALA A 16 -2.07 -11.71 0.76
C ALA A 16 -1.49 -12.31 2.06
N GLU A 17 -0.88 -11.50 2.91
CA GLU A 17 -0.30 -11.91 4.20
C GLU A 17 -1.28 -11.71 5.38
N ILE A 18 -2.47 -11.15 5.12
CA ILE A 18 -3.49 -10.94 6.14
C ILE A 18 -4.30 -12.23 6.33
N PRO A 19 -4.52 -12.70 7.57
CA PRO A 19 -5.35 -13.87 7.81
C PRO A 19 -6.74 -13.73 7.21
N GLU A 20 -7.19 -14.72 6.42
CA GLU A 20 -8.47 -14.68 5.72
C GLU A 20 -9.66 -14.40 6.65
N GLY A 21 -9.66 -14.97 7.86
CA GLY A 21 -10.71 -14.75 8.85
C GLY A 21 -10.80 -13.31 9.36
N ILE A 22 -9.75 -12.50 9.18
CA ILE A 22 -9.74 -11.06 9.44
C ILE A 22 -10.09 -10.30 8.17
N LEU A 23 -9.47 -10.64 7.03
CA LEU A 23 -9.65 -9.95 5.75
C LEU A 23 -11.10 -10.03 5.23
N TYR A 24 -11.74 -11.19 5.40
CA TYR A 24 -13.11 -11.46 4.92
C TYR A 24 -14.13 -11.55 6.05
N LYS A 25 -13.80 -10.99 7.23
CA LYS A 25 -14.71 -11.00 8.37
C LYS A 25 -16.03 -10.30 8.03
N PRO A 26 -17.20 -10.95 8.21
CA PRO A 26 -18.47 -10.25 8.07
C PRO A 26 -18.68 -9.31 9.26
N GLY A 27 -18.95 -8.03 8.97
CA GLY A 27 -19.19 -7.01 9.99
C GLY A 27 -17.94 -6.21 10.38
N PRO A 28 -18.02 -5.39 11.44
CA PRO A 28 -16.94 -4.48 11.79
C PRO A 28 -15.72 -5.22 12.36
N LEU A 29 -14.54 -4.72 12.03
CA LEU A 29 -13.28 -5.12 12.64
C LEU A 29 -13.17 -4.53 14.05
N SER A 30 -12.68 -5.32 14.98
CA SER A 30 -12.19 -4.83 16.26
C SER A 30 -10.97 -3.92 16.06
N PRO A 31 -10.63 -3.06 17.04
CA PRO A 31 -9.43 -2.22 16.95
C PRO A 31 -8.13 -3.01 16.73
N TYR A 32 -8.06 -4.25 17.23
CA TYR A 32 -6.90 -5.12 17.04
C TYR A 32 -6.84 -5.68 15.61
N GLU A 33 -7.97 -6.19 15.10
CA GLU A 33 -8.07 -6.68 13.71
C GLU A 33 -7.78 -5.56 12.70
N ARG A 34 -8.26 -4.34 12.98
CA ARG A 34 -7.95 -3.16 12.17
C ARG A 34 -6.44 -2.92 12.07
N LYS A 35 -5.72 -2.96 13.20
CA LYS A 35 -4.27 -2.82 13.22
C LYS A 35 -3.56 -3.89 12.39
N ILE A 36 -4.09 -5.12 12.35
CA ILE A 36 -3.54 -6.18 11.51
C ILE A 36 -3.69 -5.82 10.03
N ILE A 37 -4.88 -5.39 9.60
CA ILE A 37 -5.09 -4.97 8.21
C ILE A 37 -4.20 -3.77 7.84
N GLU A 38 -4.03 -2.80 8.75
CA GLU A 38 -3.17 -1.63 8.55
C GLU A 38 -1.67 -1.98 8.36
N MET A 39 -1.27 -3.24 8.54
CA MET A 39 0.09 -3.72 8.25
C MET A 39 0.33 -4.09 6.79
N HIS A 40 -0.72 -4.26 5.96
CA HIS A 40 -0.53 -4.66 4.57
C HIS A 40 0.38 -3.74 3.73
N PRO A 41 0.50 -2.41 3.98
CA PRO A 41 1.49 -1.57 3.29
C PRO A 41 2.92 -2.06 3.50
N LEU A 42 3.25 -2.42 4.74
CA LEU A 42 4.58 -2.90 5.14
C LEU A 42 4.83 -4.30 4.59
N MET A 43 3.83 -5.18 4.67
CA MET A 43 3.91 -6.53 4.10
C MET A 43 4.07 -6.48 2.58
N GLY A 44 3.38 -5.57 1.90
CA GLY A 44 3.51 -5.36 0.46
C GLY A 44 4.91 -4.87 0.06
N SER A 45 5.51 -3.95 0.81
CA SER A 45 6.91 -3.52 0.61
C SER A 45 7.89 -4.69 0.81
N ASP A 46 7.69 -5.55 1.83
CA ASP A 46 8.52 -6.74 2.01
C ASP A 46 8.39 -7.73 0.84
N ILE A 47 7.16 -7.97 0.35
CA ILE A 47 6.91 -8.78 -0.85
C ILE A 47 7.61 -8.18 -2.08
N LEU A 48 7.47 -6.87 -2.30
CA LEU A 48 8.12 -6.17 -3.41
C LEU A 48 9.64 -6.36 -3.36
N ASN A 49 10.25 -6.19 -2.19
CA ASN A 49 11.68 -6.34 -1.98
C ASN A 49 12.17 -7.78 -2.17
N LYS A 50 11.35 -8.80 -1.89
CA LYS A 50 11.67 -10.21 -2.20
C LYS A 50 11.61 -10.47 -3.71
N ILE A 51 10.49 -10.10 -4.35
CA ILE A 51 10.29 -10.29 -5.80
C ILE A 51 11.39 -9.58 -6.58
N SER A 52 11.67 -8.31 -6.26
CA SER A 52 12.74 -7.50 -6.89
C SER A 52 14.09 -8.21 -6.91
N ARG A 53 14.46 -8.88 -5.80
CA ARG A 53 15.72 -9.64 -5.69
C ARG A 53 15.72 -10.90 -6.53
N GLU A 54 14.58 -11.57 -6.70
CA GLU A 54 14.49 -12.81 -7.48
C GLU A 54 14.50 -12.58 -8.99
N ILE A 55 13.94 -11.47 -9.46
CA ILE A 55 13.73 -11.20 -10.90
C ILE A 55 14.63 -10.08 -11.46
N ASN A 56 15.67 -9.66 -10.73
CA ASN A 56 16.60 -8.59 -11.13
C ASN A 56 15.94 -7.29 -11.62
N ASN A 57 14.77 -6.94 -11.07
CA ASN A 57 13.99 -5.74 -11.42
C ASN A 57 13.37 -5.69 -12.83
N ASP A 58 13.30 -6.81 -13.55
CA ASP A 58 12.85 -6.81 -14.96
C ASP A 58 11.35 -6.48 -15.14
N VAL A 59 10.52 -6.66 -14.12
CA VAL A 59 9.06 -6.50 -14.21
C VAL A 59 8.56 -5.16 -13.65
N ILE A 60 9.26 -4.61 -12.66
CA ILE A 60 8.81 -3.39 -11.97
C ILE A 60 9.53 -2.20 -12.57
N SER A 61 8.82 -1.51 -13.44
CA SER A 61 9.34 -0.36 -14.21
C SER A 61 9.92 0.78 -13.36
N SER A 62 9.56 0.87 -12.07
CA SER A 62 10.21 1.72 -11.07
C SER A 62 9.93 1.20 -9.66
N LEU A 63 10.94 0.65 -8.98
CA LEU A 63 10.83 0.16 -7.60
C LEU A 63 10.45 1.26 -6.62
N GLU A 64 11.05 2.44 -6.74
CA GLU A 64 10.81 3.57 -5.84
C GLU A 64 9.33 3.98 -5.86
N VAL A 65 8.76 4.23 -7.05
CA VAL A 65 7.33 4.51 -7.22
C VAL A 65 6.44 3.42 -6.64
N ALA A 66 6.79 2.14 -6.85
CA ALA A 66 6.01 1.03 -6.30
C ALA A 66 6.07 1.00 -4.77
N GLU A 67 7.25 1.18 -4.20
CA GLU A 67 7.45 1.23 -2.75
C GLU A 67 6.74 2.43 -2.12
N ASN A 68 6.81 3.61 -2.76
CA ASN A 68 6.10 4.80 -2.33
C ASN A 68 4.58 4.58 -2.30
N ILE A 69 4.02 3.97 -3.34
CA ILE A 69 2.58 3.65 -3.40
C ILE A 69 2.22 2.64 -2.29
N LEU A 70 2.95 1.52 -2.20
CA LEU A 70 2.69 0.47 -1.21
C LEU A 70 2.67 1.06 0.21
N LEU A 71 3.71 1.81 0.57
CA LEU A 71 3.87 2.34 1.91
C LEU A 71 2.94 3.51 2.25
N HIS A 72 2.47 4.29 1.26
CA HIS A 72 1.86 5.59 1.56
C HIS A 72 0.48 5.84 0.92
N HIS A 73 -0.11 4.88 0.20
CA HIS A 73 -1.45 5.07 -0.39
C HIS A 73 -2.58 5.25 0.65
N HIS A 74 -2.35 4.87 1.92
CA HIS A 74 -3.23 5.19 3.05
C HIS A 74 -2.78 6.42 3.86
N GLY A 75 -1.81 7.18 3.35
CA GLY A 75 -1.44 8.47 3.88
C GLY A 75 -2.61 9.45 3.80
N LYS A 76 -2.80 10.24 4.87
CA LYS A 76 -3.82 11.29 4.92
C LYS A 76 -3.14 12.64 4.99
N TRP A 77 -3.68 13.62 4.26
CA TRP A 77 -3.11 14.96 4.16
C TRP A 77 -2.86 15.62 5.52
N ASP A 78 -3.69 15.33 6.52
CA ASP A 78 -3.61 15.86 7.87
C ASP A 78 -2.58 15.14 8.79
N GLY A 79 -1.96 14.05 8.33
CA GLY A 79 -1.02 13.24 9.09
C GLY A 79 -1.66 12.09 9.89
N THR A 80 -2.98 11.87 9.78
CA THR A 80 -3.69 10.82 10.54
C THR A 80 -3.70 9.45 9.84
N GLY A 81 -3.02 9.33 8.69
CA GLY A 81 -2.88 8.09 7.93
C GLY A 81 -1.89 7.10 8.55
N TYR A 82 -1.63 5.99 7.85
CA TYR A 82 -0.69 4.95 8.28
C TYR A 82 0.17 4.49 7.09
N PRO A 83 1.30 3.79 7.33
CA PRO A 83 1.93 3.49 8.62
C PRO A 83 2.77 4.67 9.15
N HIS A 84 3.28 5.53 8.28
CA HIS A 84 4.29 6.54 8.63
C HIS A 84 3.75 7.89 9.13
N ARG A 85 2.43 8.15 8.98
CA ARG A 85 1.79 9.40 9.44
C ARG A 85 2.41 10.69 8.86
N LEU A 86 2.89 10.60 7.62
CA LEU A 86 3.39 11.75 6.86
C LEU A 86 2.27 12.76 6.59
N LYS A 87 2.61 14.04 6.49
CA LYS A 87 1.65 15.14 6.36
C LYS A 87 1.91 15.96 5.10
N GLY A 88 0.82 16.38 4.43
CA GLY A 88 0.91 17.26 3.27
C GLY A 88 1.80 16.70 2.16
N GLU A 89 2.82 17.47 1.79
CA GLU A 89 3.72 17.14 0.68
C GLU A 89 4.81 16.12 1.04
N ASP A 90 4.96 15.78 2.32
CA ASP A 90 5.82 14.67 2.75
C ASP A 90 5.27 13.32 2.26
N ILE A 91 3.99 13.25 1.89
CA ILE A 91 3.41 12.09 1.23
C ILE A 91 3.82 12.11 -0.25
N PRO A 92 4.48 11.06 -0.77
CA PRO A 92 4.87 10.99 -2.18
C PRO A 92 3.70 11.28 -3.13
N LEU A 93 3.97 11.98 -4.23
CA LEU A 93 2.94 12.45 -5.15
C LEU A 93 2.12 11.28 -5.73
N GLU A 94 2.78 10.22 -6.15
CA GLU A 94 2.20 8.98 -6.65
C GLU A 94 1.27 8.33 -5.62
N ALA A 95 1.65 8.35 -4.34
CA ALA A 95 0.84 7.80 -3.26
C ALA A 95 -0.39 8.67 -2.99
N ARG A 96 -0.27 10.00 -3.07
CA ARG A 96 -1.42 10.92 -2.99
C ARG A 96 -2.40 10.71 -4.15
N ILE A 97 -1.90 10.48 -5.36
CA ILE A 97 -2.74 10.17 -6.53
C ILE A 97 -3.48 8.85 -6.30
N VAL A 98 -2.76 7.79 -5.92
CA VAL A 98 -3.38 6.47 -5.67
C VAL A 98 -4.37 6.53 -4.51
N ALA A 99 -4.07 7.25 -3.42
CA ALA A 99 -4.98 7.41 -2.28
C ALA A 99 -6.35 7.99 -2.69
N ILE A 100 -6.37 8.94 -3.64
CA ILE A 100 -7.61 9.52 -4.16
C ILE A 100 -8.39 8.51 -5.01
N VAL A 101 -7.67 7.74 -5.84
CA VAL A 101 -8.29 6.75 -6.74
C VAL A 101 -8.81 5.53 -5.96
N ASP A 102 -8.07 5.08 -4.95
CA ASP A 102 -8.39 3.91 -4.12
C ASP A 102 -9.71 4.08 -3.36
N VAL A 103 -9.97 5.29 -2.84
CA VAL A 103 -11.25 5.63 -2.19
C VAL A 103 -12.45 5.49 -3.14
N LEU A 104 -12.25 5.53 -4.46
CA LEU A 104 -13.32 5.34 -5.45
C LEU A 104 -13.51 3.86 -5.85
N MET A 105 -12.57 2.99 -5.49
CA MET A 105 -12.58 1.55 -5.83
C MET A 105 -13.15 0.66 -4.71
N HIS A 106 -13.49 1.23 -3.56
CA HIS A 106 -14.03 0.55 -2.37
C HIS A 106 -15.31 1.25 -1.88
#